data_AF-A0A431FWW9-F1
#
_entry.id   AF-A0A431FWW9-F1
#
_cell.length_a   1.000
_cell.length_b   1.000
_cell.length_c   1.000
_cell.angle_alpha   90.00
_cell.angle_beta   90.00
_cell.angle_gamma   90.00
#
_symmetry.space_group_name_H-M   'P 1'
#
loop_
_entity.id
_entity.type
_entity.pdbx_description
1 polymer ?
#
loop_
_entity_poly.entity_id
_entity_poly.type
_entity_poly.pdbx_seq_one_letter_code
_entity_poly.pdbx_strand_id
1 'polypeptide(L)'
;MADLEQVASDLNSASQSLQELREKYNGALDLLDNKNTEITGALYSAKSDALQEIQTISDTATSQISQLKDTSLNAVNEAKNTATTEISNKKEEHKQELETKKNEYINEIHAKANEYDIANINAQVQAMDTKITEQINGAKTELNSKIDNKVSKTGNETIAGVKTFSVPPVSATNPTANNQVANKSYVDTVGNSKVALSGNQTIAGVKIFSVPPVCSANPTEDAQLARKWYVDYGGGIKNLGNQTAPKIDLRQAQHFILTMTAKGAIGIANWASAGKSGTITVNNAQNITAFSAPFKFRVAQSGFSGTETFAYFCIASNNIRIIRT
;
A
#
# COMPACT_ATOMS: atom_id res chain seq x y z
N MET A 1 129.37 138.34 -69.67
CA MET A 1 130.19 137.39 -68.88
C MET A 1 129.65 137.23 -67.46
N ALA A 2 129.28 138.32 -66.77
CA ALA A 2 128.71 138.24 -65.40
C ALA A 2 127.39 137.46 -65.26
N ASP A 3 126.45 137.55 -66.22
CA ASP A 3 125.15 136.87 -66.12
C ASP A 3 125.22 135.33 -66.25
N LEU A 4 126.25 134.79 -66.91
CA LEU A 4 126.41 133.34 -67.11
C LEU A 4 127.03 132.65 -65.88
N GLU A 5 127.89 133.33 -65.13
CA GLU A 5 128.47 132.82 -63.87
C GLU A 5 127.42 132.75 -62.76
N GLN A 6 126.52 133.75 -62.67
CA GLN A 6 125.43 133.74 -61.70
C GLN A 6 124.45 132.58 -61.97
N VAL A 7 124.07 132.37 -63.23
CA VAL A 7 123.21 131.24 -63.62
C VAL A 7 123.85 129.89 -63.28
N ALA A 8 125.16 129.73 -63.50
CA ALA A 8 125.87 128.50 -63.14
C ALA A 8 125.91 128.25 -61.63
N SER A 9 126.08 129.31 -60.82
CA SER A 9 126.05 129.24 -59.35
C SER A 9 124.67 128.87 -58.82
N ASP A 10 123.60 129.46 -59.36
CA ASP A 10 122.21 129.18 -58.99
C ASP A 10 121.82 127.75 -59.39
N LEU A 11 122.23 127.28 -60.58
CA LEU A 11 121.98 125.91 -61.04
C LEU A 11 122.68 124.88 -60.15
N ASN A 12 123.92 125.17 -59.72
CA ASN A 12 124.68 124.31 -58.81
C ASN A 12 124.04 124.25 -57.43
N SER A 13 123.59 125.39 -56.89
CA SER A 13 122.89 125.47 -55.60
C SER A 13 121.54 124.75 -55.63
N ALA A 14 120.79 124.88 -56.74
CA ALA A 14 119.53 124.17 -56.95
C ALA A 14 119.75 122.65 -57.08
N SER A 15 120.80 122.21 -57.79
CA SER A 15 121.20 120.80 -57.89
C SER A 15 121.52 120.21 -56.52
N GLN A 16 122.26 120.95 -55.70
CA GLN A 16 122.63 120.52 -54.34
C GLN A 16 121.39 120.45 -53.42
N SER A 17 120.47 121.42 -53.53
CA SER A 17 119.18 121.38 -52.80
C SER A 17 118.29 120.21 -53.24
N LEU A 18 118.26 119.89 -54.54
CA LEU A 18 117.56 118.72 -55.08
C LEU A 18 118.17 117.41 -54.59
N GLN A 19 119.50 117.34 -54.48
CA GLN A 19 120.20 116.19 -53.92
C GLN A 19 119.87 116.00 -52.44
N GLU A 20 119.91 117.06 -51.63
CA GLU A 20 119.49 117.02 -50.22
C GLU A 20 118.03 116.60 -50.07
N LEU A 21 117.13 117.08 -50.94
CA LEU A 21 115.73 116.69 -50.93
C LEU A 21 115.56 115.20 -51.26
N ARG A 22 116.33 114.68 -52.21
CA ARG A 22 116.32 113.26 -52.59
C ARG A 22 116.84 112.38 -51.45
N GLU A 23 117.90 112.80 -50.76
CA GLU A 23 118.44 112.09 -49.60
C GLU A 23 117.43 112.07 -48.44
N LYS A 24 116.78 113.21 -48.15
CA LYS A 24 115.67 113.27 -47.17
C LYS A 24 114.49 112.37 -47.56
N TYR A 25 114.10 112.38 -48.82
CA TYR A 25 113.01 111.55 -49.33
C TYR A 25 113.34 110.05 -49.21
N ASN A 26 114.55 109.64 -49.61
CA ASN A 26 115.01 108.26 -49.46
C ASN A 26 115.05 107.84 -47.99
N GLY A 27 115.58 108.68 -47.09
CA GLY A 27 115.58 108.39 -45.65
C GLY A 27 114.17 108.29 -45.05
N ALA A 28 113.22 109.09 -45.52
CA ALA A 28 111.82 108.98 -45.13
C ALA A 28 111.17 107.69 -45.66
N LEU A 29 111.53 107.26 -46.87
CA LEU A 29 111.08 106.00 -47.45
C LEU A 29 111.59 104.80 -46.65
N ASP A 30 112.90 104.77 -46.32
CA ASP A 30 113.52 103.73 -45.50
C ASP A 30 112.88 103.67 -44.09
N LEU A 31 112.56 104.83 -43.51
CA LEU A 31 111.86 104.89 -42.23
C LEU A 31 110.45 104.31 -42.33
N LEU A 32 109.73 104.61 -43.42
CA LEU A 32 108.39 104.11 -43.67
C LEU A 32 108.39 102.58 -43.87
N ASP A 33 109.36 102.05 -44.62
CA ASP A 33 109.53 100.61 -44.83
C ASP A 33 109.90 99.88 -43.53
N ASN A 34 110.80 100.46 -42.72
CA ASN A 34 111.12 99.92 -41.40
C ASN A 34 109.89 99.92 -40.48
N LYS A 35 109.12 101.02 -40.45
CA LYS A 35 107.89 101.10 -39.66
C LYS A 35 106.83 100.13 -40.15
N ASN A 36 106.69 99.96 -41.45
CA ASN A 36 105.76 98.99 -42.03
C ASN A 36 106.15 97.55 -41.67
N THR A 37 107.45 97.25 -41.63
CA THR A 37 107.99 95.96 -41.18
C THR A 37 107.72 95.72 -39.69
N GLU A 38 107.99 96.71 -38.82
CA GLU A 38 107.70 96.62 -37.38
C GLU A 38 106.20 96.41 -37.11
N ILE A 39 105.34 97.20 -37.76
CA ILE A 39 103.87 97.11 -37.61
C ILE A 39 103.37 95.74 -38.07
N THR A 40 103.86 95.26 -39.22
CA THR A 40 103.46 93.97 -39.77
C THR A 40 103.90 92.83 -38.86
N GLY A 41 105.13 92.88 -38.33
CA GLY A 41 105.64 91.91 -37.35
C GLY A 41 104.80 91.89 -36.07
N ALA A 42 104.52 93.06 -35.49
CA ALA A 42 103.68 93.18 -34.30
C ALA A 42 102.26 92.66 -34.53
N LEU A 43 101.67 92.93 -35.70
CA LEU A 43 100.35 92.43 -36.08
C LEU A 43 100.33 90.90 -36.19
N TYR A 44 101.37 90.29 -36.76
CA TYR A 44 101.50 88.83 -36.84
C TYR A 44 101.64 88.19 -35.46
N SER A 45 102.47 88.75 -34.58
CA SER A 45 102.61 88.27 -33.20
C SER A 45 101.29 88.38 -32.44
N ALA A 46 100.64 89.55 -32.45
CA ALA A 46 99.36 89.74 -31.78
C ALA A 46 98.27 88.78 -32.29
N LYS A 47 98.23 88.52 -33.61
CA LYS A 47 97.31 87.54 -34.19
C LYS A 47 97.62 86.12 -33.72
N SER A 48 98.90 85.75 -33.64
CA SER A 48 99.33 84.43 -33.17
C SER A 48 98.95 84.22 -31.70
N ASP A 49 99.20 85.23 -30.86
CA ASP A 49 98.87 85.18 -29.42
C ASP A 49 97.35 85.07 -29.21
N ALA A 50 96.55 85.88 -29.91
CA ALA A 50 95.10 85.81 -29.83
C ALA A 50 94.53 84.47 -30.30
N LEU A 51 95.09 83.87 -31.35
CA LEU A 51 94.69 82.53 -31.81
C LEU A 51 95.03 81.46 -30.76
N GLN A 52 96.19 81.57 -30.12
CA GLN A 52 96.60 80.65 -29.07
C GLN A 52 95.70 80.75 -27.84
N GLU A 53 95.33 81.97 -27.43
CA GLU A 53 94.37 82.20 -26.34
C GLU A 53 93.00 81.59 -26.65
N ILE A 54 92.46 81.83 -27.85
CA ILE A 54 91.18 81.26 -28.30
C ILE A 54 91.24 79.72 -28.27
N GLN A 55 92.35 79.14 -28.74
CA GLN A 55 92.53 77.68 -28.73
C GLN A 55 92.52 77.14 -27.29
N THR A 56 93.29 77.76 -26.38
CA THR A 56 93.33 77.35 -24.97
C THR A 56 91.97 77.48 -24.29
N ILE A 57 91.21 78.54 -24.57
CA ILE A 57 89.84 78.71 -24.07
C ILE A 57 88.92 77.61 -24.62
N SER A 58 89.00 77.31 -25.92
CA SER A 58 88.21 76.26 -26.56
C SER A 58 88.49 74.88 -25.96
N ASP A 59 89.76 74.54 -25.75
CA ASP A 59 90.17 73.26 -25.17
C ASP A 59 89.69 73.15 -23.71
N THR A 60 89.81 74.24 -22.95
CA THR A 60 89.34 74.32 -21.56
C THR A 60 87.81 74.15 -21.47
N ALA A 61 87.06 74.86 -22.31
CA ALA A 61 85.61 74.74 -22.37
C ALA A 61 85.17 73.32 -22.74
N THR A 62 85.85 72.70 -23.71
CA THR A 62 85.58 71.31 -24.13
C THR A 62 85.81 70.31 -22.99
N SER A 63 86.89 70.51 -22.22
CA SER A 63 87.20 69.68 -21.06
C SER A 63 86.13 69.84 -19.96
N GLN A 64 85.75 71.08 -19.63
CA GLN A 64 84.72 71.37 -18.63
C GLN A 64 83.35 70.81 -19.02
N ILE A 65 82.95 70.97 -20.30
CA ILE A 65 81.70 70.40 -20.84
C ILE A 65 81.72 68.87 -20.71
N SER A 66 82.85 68.23 -21.02
CA SER A 66 82.97 66.76 -20.88
C SER A 66 82.83 66.32 -19.42
N GLN A 67 83.50 67.01 -18.48
CA GLN A 67 83.39 66.72 -17.05
C GLN A 67 81.97 66.90 -16.53
N LEU A 68 81.29 67.99 -16.92
CA LEU A 68 79.90 68.25 -16.55
C LEU A 68 78.95 67.19 -17.11
N LYS A 69 79.17 66.77 -18.36
CA LYS A 69 78.41 65.70 -19.00
C LYS A 69 78.55 64.39 -18.22
N ASP A 70 79.78 63.99 -17.89
CA ASP A 70 80.04 62.74 -17.17
C ASP A 70 79.45 62.77 -15.75
N THR A 71 79.62 63.90 -15.05
CA THR A 71 79.04 64.11 -13.71
C THR A 71 77.52 64.02 -13.73
N SER A 72 76.87 64.70 -14.70
CA SER A 72 75.41 64.69 -14.83
C SER A 72 74.89 63.31 -15.19
N LEU A 73 75.59 62.59 -16.07
CA LEU A 73 75.21 61.23 -16.47
C LEU A 73 75.30 60.25 -15.30
N ASN A 74 76.35 60.36 -14.48
CA ASN A 74 76.52 59.53 -13.29
C ASN A 74 75.41 59.79 -12.26
N ALA A 75 75.11 61.06 -11.97
CA ALA A 75 74.02 61.42 -11.04
C ALA A 75 72.66 60.89 -11.52
N VAL A 76 72.37 60.97 -12.82
CA VAL A 76 71.13 60.42 -13.41
C VAL A 76 71.09 58.90 -13.28
N ASN A 77 72.22 58.20 -13.50
CA ASN A 77 72.29 56.75 -13.36
C ASN A 77 72.11 56.31 -11.90
N GLU A 78 72.72 57.01 -10.94
CA GLU A 78 72.54 56.75 -9.51
C GLU A 78 71.08 56.95 -9.07
N ALA A 79 70.44 58.05 -9.50
CA ALA A 79 69.03 58.30 -9.23
C ALA A 79 68.13 57.22 -9.84
N LYS A 80 68.40 56.81 -11.08
CA LYS A 80 67.67 55.73 -11.77
C LYS A 80 67.82 54.40 -11.03
N ASN A 81 69.03 54.04 -10.60
CA ASN A 81 69.30 52.80 -9.88
C ASN A 81 68.57 52.80 -8.54
N THR A 82 68.63 53.90 -7.80
CA THR A 82 67.93 54.07 -6.51
C THR A 82 66.43 53.89 -6.68
N ALA A 83 65.81 54.61 -7.63
CA ALA A 83 64.39 54.50 -7.90
C ALA A 83 63.97 53.08 -8.33
N THR A 84 64.82 52.39 -9.10
CA THR A 84 64.56 51.01 -9.53
C THR A 84 64.54 50.05 -8.34
N THR A 85 65.50 50.19 -7.41
CA THR A 85 65.54 49.38 -6.18
C THR A 85 64.34 49.65 -5.28
N GLU A 86 63.96 50.91 -5.07
CA GLU A 86 62.79 51.25 -4.25
C GLU A 86 61.49 50.68 -4.82
N ILE A 87 61.28 50.77 -6.15
CA ILE A 87 60.12 50.20 -6.83
C ILE A 87 60.10 48.66 -6.66
N SER A 88 61.27 48.02 -6.82
CA SER A 88 61.39 46.57 -6.66
C SER A 88 61.04 46.12 -5.24
N ASN A 89 61.52 46.84 -4.23
CA ASN A 89 61.26 46.52 -2.82
C ASN A 89 59.77 46.69 -2.49
N LYS A 90 59.16 47.83 -2.86
CA LYS A 90 57.72 48.08 -2.65
C LYS A 90 56.84 47.05 -3.36
N LYS A 91 57.24 46.60 -4.55
CA LYS A 91 56.54 45.54 -5.27
C LYS A 91 56.53 44.23 -4.50
N GLU A 92 57.65 43.84 -3.89
CA GLU A 92 57.72 42.60 -3.12
C GLU A 92 56.98 42.72 -1.78
N GLU A 93 57.04 43.88 -1.12
CA GLU A 93 56.25 44.17 0.09
C GLU A 93 54.74 44.02 -0.16
N HIS A 94 54.20 44.69 -1.20
CA HIS A 94 52.78 44.59 -1.54
C HIS A 94 52.35 43.17 -1.92
N LYS A 95 53.23 42.42 -2.57
CA LYS A 95 52.98 41.01 -2.92
C LYS A 95 52.90 40.13 -1.67
N GLN A 96 53.78 40.33 -0.70
CA GLN A 96 53.73 39.61 0.58
C GLN A 96 52.46 39.95 1.37
N GLU A 97 52.10 41.23 1.43
CA GLU A 97 50.89 41.68 2.13
C GLU A 97 49.61 41.08 1.52
N LEU A 98 49.56 40.97 0.18
CA LEU A 98 48.44 40.35 -0.52
C LEU A 98 48.33 38.85 -0.21
N GLU A 99 49.46 38.13 -0.17
CA GLU A 99 49.46 36.68 0.13
C GLU A 99 49.04 36.41 1.58
N THR A 100 49.46 37.26 2.53
CA THR A 100 49.01 37.17 3.92
C THR A 100 47.50 37.38 4.05
N LYS A 101 46.97 38.47 3.48
CA LYS A 101 45.51 38.75 3.50
C LYS A 101 44.68 37.64 2.85
N LYS A 102 45.17 37.09 1.74
CA LYS A 102 44.53 35.95 1.06
C LYS A 102 44.45 34.73 1.99
N ASN A 103 45.52 34.41 2.71
CA ASN A 103 45.54 33.28 3.64
C ASN A 103 44.65 33.51 4.87
N GLU A 104 44.58 34.73 5.39
CA GLU A 104 43.63 35.10 6.46
C GLU A 104 42.18 34.86 6.02
N TYR A 105 41.78 35.36 4.85
CA TYR A 105 40.42 35.15 4.34
C TYR A 105 40.10 33.66 4.10
N ILE A 106 41.05 32.88 3.58
CA ILE A 106 40.88 31.43 3.41
C ILE A 106 40.64 30.75 4.77
N ASN A 107 41.38 31.13 5.80
CA ASN A 107 41.23 30.57 7.14
C ASN A 107 39.88 30.95 7.76
N GLU A 108 39.42 32.18 7.60
CA GLU A 108 38.08 32.61 8.05
C GLU A 108 36.97 31.81 7.36
N ILE A 109 37.09 31.56 6.06
CA ILE A 109 36.14 30.73 5.31
C ILE A 109 36.15 29.29 5.82
N HIS A 110 37.32 28.70 6.03
CA HIS A 110 37.44 27.34 6.58
C HIS A 110 36.86 27.23 7.99
N ALA A 111 37.11 28.22 8.85
CA ALA A 111 36.54 28.25 10.20
C ALA A 111 35.02 28.30 10.17
N LYS A 112 34.43 29.21 9.38
CA LYS A 112 32.96 29.29 9.19
C LYS A 112 32.38 28.03 8.57
N ALA A 113 33.09 27.39 7.64
CA ALA A 113 32.65 26.12 7.05
C ALA A 113 32.63 24.98 8.09
N ASN A 114 33.61 24.94 9.00
CA ASN A 114 33.68 23.95 10.07
C ASN A 114 32.66 24.18 11.20
N GLU A 115 32.12 25.38 11.36
CA GLU A 115 30.96 25.62 12.26
C GLU A 115 29.71 24.85 11.80
N TYR A 116 29.57 24.63 10.48
CA TYR A 116 28.52 23.77 9.94
C TYR A 116 28.95 22.30 10.04
N ASP A 117 28.53 21.63 11.11
CA ASP A 117 28.71 20.20 11.29
C ASP A 117 27.74 19.40 10.39
N ILE A 118 27.97 19.49 9.07
CA ILE A 118 27.16 18.86 8.03
C ILE A 118 27.11 17.33 8.23
N ALA A 119 28.21 16.74 8.73
CA ALA A 119 28.27 15.31 9.02
C ALA A 119 27.25 14.92 10.10
N ASN A 120 27.20 15.67 11.20
CA ASN A 120 26.22 15.45 12.27
C ASN A 120 24.79 15.74 11.82
N ILE A 121 24.56 16.81 11.06
CA ILE A 121 23.22 17.11 10.49
C ILE A 121 22.73 15.94 9.63
N ASN A 122 23.59 15.43 8.73
CA ASN A 122 23.24 14.28 7.88
C ASN A 122 22.96 13.01 8.71
N ALA A 123 23.77 12.74 9.75
CA ALA A 123 23.55 11.61 10.65
C ALA A 123 22.20 11.73 11.41
N GLN A 124 21.85 12.93 11.88
CA GLN A 124 20.57 13.19 12.55
C GLN A 124 19.38 13.00 11.60
N VAL A 125 19.48 13.48 10.36
CA VAL A 125 18.44 13.29 9.34
C VAL A 125 18.23 11.81 9.04
N GLN A 126 19.31 11.04 8.86
CA GLN A 126 19.22 9.59 8.63
C GLN A 126 18.59 8.85 9.84
N ALA A 127 18.93 9.24 11.06
CA ALA A 127 18.34 8.68 12.27
C ALA A 127 16.83 9.00 12.38
N MET A 128 16.42 10.22 12.02
CA MET A 128 15.01 10.59 11.96
C MET A 128 14.24 9.79 10.91
N ASP A 129 14.81 9.61 9.72
CA ASP A 129 14.20 8.86 8.63
C ASP A 129 13.97 7.38 9.00
N THR A 130 14.97 6.79 9.67
CA THR A 130 14.88 5.43 10.24
C THR A 130 13.74 5.32 11.25
N LYS A 131 13.69 6.26 12.21
CA LYS A 131 12.67 6.26 13.28
C LYS A 131 11.26 6.45 12.74
N ILE A 132 11.07 7.33 11.75
CA ILE A 132 9.77 7.55 11.09
C ILE A 132 9.34 6.26 10.38
N THR A 133 10.27 5.62 9.67
CA THR A 133 9.99 4.37 8.95
C THR A 133 9.56 3.26 9.90
N GLU A 134 10.26 3.08 11.03
CA GLU A 134 9.90 2.10 12.05
C GLU A 134 8.52 2.38 12.66
N GLN A 135 8.22 3.64 12.98
CA GLN A 135 6.91 4.04 13.51
C GLN A 135 5.76 3.75 12.53
N ILE A 136 5.94 4.08 11.25
CA ILE A 136 4.93 3.81 10.21
C ILE A 136 4.70 2.31 10.07
N ASN A 137 5.76 1.51 10.02
CA ASN A 137 5.65 0.06 9.89
C ASN A 137 5.00 -0.58 11.14
N GLY A 138 5.34 -0.10 12.33
CA GLY A 138 4.69 -0.50 13.58
C GLY A 138 3.19 -0.20 13.56
N ALA A 139 2.81 1.03 13.23
CA ALA A 139 1.41 1.45 13.16
C ALA A 139 0.62 0.65 12.10
N LYS A 140 1.21 0.40 10.93
CA LYS A 140 0.61 -0.43 9.87
C LYS A 140 0.36 -1.86 10.34
N THR A 141 1.33 -2.45 11.03
CA THR A 141 1.21 -3.81 11.59
C THR A 141 0.11 -3.88 12.63
N GLU A 142 0.03 -2.90 13.54
CA GLU A 142 -1.01 -2.83 14.55
C GLU A 142 -2.41 -2.63 13.93
N LEU A 143 -2.52 -1.77 12.91
CA LEU A 143 -3.77 -1.54 12.20
C LEU A 143 -4.26 -2.82 11.50
N ASN A 144 -3.38 -3.51 10.77
CA ASN A 144 -3.73 -4.76 10.11
C ASN A 144 -4.22 -5.81 11.12
N SER A 145 -3.51 -5.97 12.25
CA SER A 145 -3.92 -6.89 13.31
C SER A 145 -5.31 -6.57 13.90
N LYS A 146 -5.66 -5.28 14.03
CA LYS A 146 -6.99 -4.86 14.50
C LYS A 146 -8.09 -5.13 13.46
N ILE A 147 -7.79 -5.03 12.17
CA ILE A 147 -8.77 -5.22 11.09
C ILE A 147 -8.99 -6.71 10.78
N ASP A 148 -7.92 -7.51 10.74
CA ASP A 148 -7.98 -8.94 10.38
C ASP A 148 -8.88 -9.77 11.32
N ASN A 149 -9.17 -9.24 12.50
CA ASN A 149 -10.00 -9.88 13.52
C ASN A 149 -11.46 -9.38 13.55
N LYS A 150 -11.91 -8.63 12.54
CA LYS A 150 -13.26 -8.04 12.47
C LYS A 150 -14.05 -8.48 11.25
N VAL A 151 -15.37 -8.44 11.38
CA VAL A 151 -16.36 -8.58 10.29
C VAL A 151 -16.96 -7.19 10.08
N SER A 152 -17.12 -6.77 8.84
CA SER A 152 -17.68 -5.48 8.44
C SER A 152 -19.17 -5.37 8.81
N LYS A 153 -19.62 -4.13 9.05
CA LYS A 153 -21.04 -3.86 9.37
C LYS A 153 -21.92 -3.71 8.13
N THR A 154 -21.34 -3.65 6.95
CA THR A 154 -22.01 -3.38 5.67
C THR A 154 -21.38 -4.19 4.57
N GLY A 155 -22.17 -4.55 3.55
CA GLY A 155 -21.71 -5.39 2.46
C GLY A 155 -21.76 -6.88 2.80
N ASN A 156 -21.60 -7.72 1.77
CA ASN A 156 -21.54 -9.17 1.93
C ASN A 156 -20.08 -9.58 2.18
N GLU A 157 -19.86 -10.45 3.16
CA GLU A 157 -18.54 -11.01 3.46
C GLU A 157 -18.60 -12.53 3.55
N THR A 158 -17.54 -13.19 3.07
CA THR A 158 -17.37 -14.64 3.17
C THR A 158 -16.47 -14.97 4.36
N ILE A 159 -16.96 -15.77 5.30
CA ILE A 159 -16.18 -16.25 6.45
C ILE A 159 -15.82 -17.71 6.20
N ALA A 160 -14.56 -17.99 5.87
CA ALA A 160 -14.09 -19.35 5.57
C ALA A 160 -13.85 -20.22 6.82
N GLY A 161 -13.75 -19.61 8.01
CA GLY A 161 -13.48 -20.29 9.29
C GLY A 161 -14.69 -20.39 10.22
N VAL A 162 -14.59 -21.25 11.23
CA VAL A 162 -15.61 -21.38 12.29
C VAL A 162 -15.54 -20.18 13.23
N LYS A 163 -16.69 -19.57 13.55
CA LYS A 163 -16.80 -18.49 14.55
C LYS A 163 -17.57 -18.99 15.75
N THR A 164 -16.98 -18.84 16.93
CA THR A 164 -17.63 -19.13 18.22
C THR A 164 -18.23 -17.86 18.79
N PHE A 165 -19.52 -17.87 19.10
CA PHE A 165 -20.19 -16.78 19.80
C PHE A 165 -20.41 -17.17 21.27
N SER A 166 -20.10 -16.27 22.20
CA SER A 166 -20.38 -16.46 23.63
C SER A 166 -21.87 -16.36 23.95
N VAL A 167 -22.65 -15.74 23.05
CA VAL A 167 -24.12 -15.68 23.08
C VAL A 167 -24.65 -16.13 21.72
N PRO A 168 -25.77 -16.86 21.65
CA PRO A 168 -26.34 -17.27 20.36
C PRO A 168 -26.57 -16.06 19.43
N PRO A 169 -26.25 -16.17 18.14
CA PRO A 169 -26.54 -15.12 17.18
C PRO A 169 -28.06 -14.91 17.05
N VAL A 170 -28.49 -13.66 16.87
CA VAL A 170 -29.90 -13.29 16.74
C VAL A 170 -30.22 -13.05 15.27
N SER A 171 -31.22 -13.77 14.76
CA SER A 171 -31.82 -13.50 13.44
C SER A 171 -33.17 -12.82 13.64
N ALA A 172 -33.29 -11.56 13.22
CA ALA A 172 -34.49 -10.74 13.43
C ALA A 172 -35.65 -11.09 12.49
N THR A 173 -35.38 -11.81 11.40
CA THR A 173 -36.35 -12.17 10.37
C THR A 173 -36.42 -13.69 10.19
N ASN A 174 -37.54 -14.17 9.66
CA ASN A 174 -37.67 -15.57 9.28
C ASN A 174 -36.83 -15.85 8.01
N PRO A 175 -36.28 -17.07 7.85
CA PRO A 175 -35.54 -17.42 6.65
C PRO A 175 -36.46 -17.42 5.41
N THR A 176 -35.99 -16.87 4.31
CA THR A 176 -36.63 -16.87 2.97
C THR A 176 -35.88 -17.71 1.96
N ALA A 177 -34.64 -18.14 2.27
CA ALA A 177 -33.83 -19.03 1.44
C ALA A 177 -33.27 -20.20 2.27
N ASN A 178 -33.02 -21.33 1.61
CA ASN A 178 -32.63 -22.59 2.27
C ASN A 178 -31.35 -22.49 3.09
N ASN A 179 -30.43 -21.58 2.74
CA ASN A 179 -29.12 -21.45 3.36
C ASN A 179 -29.06 -20.34 4.43
N GLN A 180 -30.20 -19.75 4.78
CA GLN A 180 -30.28 -18.74 5.84
C GLN A 180 -30.45 -19.40 7.20
N VAL A 181 -29.95 -18.72 8.25
CA VAL A 181 -30.13 -19.15 9.63
C VAL A 181 -31.60 -19.00 10.03
N ALA A 182 -32.20 -20.07 10.54
CA ALA A 182 -33.56 -20.05 11.08
C ALA A 182 -33.58 -19.52 12.51
N ASN A 183 -34.45 -18.55 12.79
CA ASN A 183 -34.70 -18.10 14.17
C ASN A 183 -35.58 -19.11 14.93
N LYS A 184 -35.56 -19.04 16.27
CA LYS A 184 -36.32 -19.96 17.13
C LYS A 184 -37.82 -19.92 16.88
N SER A 185 -38.41 -18.74 16.71
CA SER A 185 -39.87 -18.60 16.46
C SER A 185 -40.32 -19.32 15.20
N TYR A 186 -39.54 -19.21 14.12
CA TYR A 186 -39.77 -19.94 12.88
C TYR A 186 -39.73 -21.45 13.08
N VAL A 187 -38.70 -21.96 13.78
CA VAL A 187 -38.56 -23.40 14.06
C VAL A 187 -39.70 -23.90 14.95
N ASP A 188 -40.05 -23.18 16.01
CA ASP A 188 -41.13 -23.56 16.92
C ASP A 188 -42.48 -23.56 16.19
N THR A 189 -42.73 -22.60 15.29
CA THR A 189 -43.97 -22.51 14.52
C THR A 189 -44.08 -23.62 13.49
N VAL A 190 -43.05 -23.82 12.66
CA VAL A 190 -43.09 -24.79 11.55
C VAL A 190 -42.89 -26.22 12.04
N GLY A 191 -42.00 -26.41 13.02
CA GLY A 191 -41.63 -27.72 13.57
C GLY A 191 -42.70 -28.31 14.48
N ASN A 192 -43.26 -27.53 15.41
CA ASN A 192 -44.23 -28.06 16.39
C ASN A 192 -45.66 -28.21 15.83
N SER A 193 -45.92 -27.71 14.62
CA SER A 193 -47.25 -27.81 14.00
C SER A 193 -47.51 -29.14 13.27
N LYS A 194 -46.53 -30.06 13.22
CA LYS A 194 -46.57 -31.28 12.38
C LYS A 194 -46.45 -32.56 13.21
N VAL A 195 -47.11 -33.61 12.74
CA VAL A 195 -46.87 -34.99 13.21
C VAL A 195 -45.71 -35.55 12.39
N ALA A 196 -44.65 -36.03 13.04
CA ALA A 196 -43.50 -36.67 12.37
C ALA A 196 -43.89 -37.98 11.67
N LEU A 197 -43.12 -38.39 10.66
CA LEU A 197 -43.36 -39.61 9.87
C LEU A 197 -42.89 -40.89 10.57
N SER A 198 -42.14 -40.77 11.66
CA SER A 198 -41.58 -41.89 12.41
C SER A 198 -41.76 -41.69 13.90
N GLY A 199 -41.75 -42.81 14.63
CA GLY A 199 -41.97 -42.84 16.07
C GLY A 199 -43.43 -42.69 16.46
N ASN A 200 -43.76 -43.23 17.65
CA ASN A 200 -45.07 -43.05 18.25
C ASN A 200 -45.20 -41.60 18.73
N GLN A 201 -46.30 -40.94 18.37
CA GLN A 201 -46.60 -39.57 18.79
C GLN A 201 -47.93 -39.51 19.54
N THR A 202 -47.94 -38.75 20.63
CA THR A 202 -49.15 -38.43 21.38
C THR A 202 -49.67 -37.08 20.93
N ILE A 203 -50.93 -37.02 20.50
CA ILE A 203 -51.60 -35.77 20.12
C ILE A 203 -52.55 -35.39 21.26
N ALA A 204 -52.14 -34.45 22.11
CA ALA A 204 -52.93 -34.03 23.27
C ALA A 204 -54.08 -33.06 22.95
N GLY A 205 -54.06 -32.42 21.77
CA GLY A 205 -55.08 -31.46 21.33
C GLY A 205 -56.06 -32.02 20.30
N VAL A 206 -57.18 -31.34 20.10
CA VAL A 206 -58.15 -31.68 19.04
C VAL A 206 -57.55 -31.35 17.66
N LYS A 207 -57.58 -32.30 16.73
CA LYS A 207 -57.20 -32.07 15.33
C LYS A 207 -58.44 -32.14 14.45
N ILE A 208 -58.62 -31.12 13.61
CA ILE A 208 -59.66 -31.06 12.59
C ILE A 208 -59.00 -31.45 11.28
N PHE A 209 -59.48 -32.51 10.64
CA PHE A 209 -59.02 -32.93 9.32
C PHE A 209 -60.01 -32.44 8.27
N SER A 210 -59.52 -31.76 7.22
CA SER A 210 -60.36 -31.38 6.07
C SER A 210 -60.78 -32.58 5.22
N VAL A 211 -60.08 -33.71 5.38
CA VAL A 211 -60.41 -35.02 4.80
C VAL A 211 -60.37 -36.05 5.93
N PRO A 212 -61.36 -36.95 6.06
CA PRO A 212 -61.35 -37.96 7.11
C PRO A 212 -60.05 -38.79 7.12
N PRO A 213 -59.48 -39.10 8.30
CA PRO A 213 -58.36 -40.03 8.39
C PRO A 213 -58.69 -41.39 7.75
N VAL A 214 -57.75 -41.96 7.02
CA VAL A 214 -57.90 -43.27 6.34
C VAL A 214 -56.98 -44.31 6.96
N CYS A 215 -57.50 -45.52 7.18
CA CYS A 215 -56.70 -46.70 7.53
C CYS A 215 -56.88 -47.77 6.45
N SER A 216 -55.76 -48.31 5.95
CA SER A 216 -55.76 -49.35 4.90
C SER A 216 -55.73 -50.77 5.46
N ALA A 217 -55.25 -50.93 6.70
CA ALA A 217 -55.18 -52.22 7.38
C ALA A 217 -56.45 -52.49 8.22
N ASN A 218 -56.73 -53.78 8.44
CA ASN A 218 -57.69 -54.19 9.45
C ASN A 218 -57.07 -54.03 10.84
N PRO A 219 -57.86 -53.67 11.88
CA PRO A 219 -57.33 -53.58 13.23
C PRO A 219 -56.90 -54.95 13.75
N THR A 220 -55.75 -55.00 14.41
CA THR A 220 -55.20 -56.17 15.13
C THR A 220 -55.25 -56.00 16.64
N GLU A 221 -55.46 -54.78 17.13
CA GLU A 221 -55.51 -54.41 18.55
C GLU A 221 -56.77 -53.58 18.84
N ASP A 222 -57.31 -53.68 20.05
CA ASP A 222 -58.59 -53.05 20.44
C ASP A 222 -58.59 -51.51 20.30
N ALA A 223 -57.43 -50.88 20.49
CA ALA A 223 -57.29 -49.42 20.43
C ALA A 223 -57.07 -48.87 19.00
N GLN A 224 -56.99 -49.74 17.98
CA GLN A 224 -56.79 -49.30 16.61
C GLN A 224 -58.10 -48.80 15.99
N LEU A 225 -57.99 -47.77 15.14
CA LEU A 225 -59.11 -47.30 14.32
C LEU A 225 -59.51 -48.38 13.30
N ALA A 226 -60.83 -48.57 13.13
CA ALA A 226 -61.37 -49.50 12.15
C ALA A 226 -61.96 -48.76 10.95
N ARG A 227 -61.69 -49.25 9.73
CA ARG A 227 -62.35 -48.77 8.50
C ARG A 227 -63.78 -49.27 8.43
N LYS A 228 -64.67 -48.51 7.78
CA LYS A 228 -66.10 -48.84 7.60
C LYS A 228 -66.33 -50.27 7.11
N TRP A 229 -65.58 -50.72 6.10
CA TRP A 229 -65.69 -52.08 5.58
C TRP A 229 -65.41 -53.16 6.63
N TYR A 230 -64.45 -52.93 7.53
CA TYR A 230 -64.17 -53.88 8.61
C TYR A 230 -65.36 -53.95 9.58
N VAL A 231 -65.90 -52.81 10.00
CA VAL A 231 -67.07 -52.76 10.89
C VAL A 231 -68.30 -53.42 10.26
N ASP A 232 -68.56 -53.16 8.98
CA ASP A 232 -69.74 -53.65 8.28
C ASP A 232 -69.68 -55.16 7.94
N TYR A 233 -68.51 -55.68 7.54
CA TYR A 233 -68.41 -57.00 6.91
C TYR A 233 -67.42 -57.97 7.59
N GLY A 234 -66.41 -57.49 8.32
CA GLY A 234 -65.28 -58.32 8.75
C GLY A 234 -65.08 -58.47 10.27
N GLY A 235 -65.40 -57.46 11.07
CA GLY A 235 -65.05 -57.35 12.48
C GLY A 235 -65.95 -58.13 13.45
N GLY A 236 -67.07 -58.66 12.95
CA GLY A 236 -68.03 -59.40 13.75
C GLY A 236 -68.03 -60.92 13.52
N ILE A 237 -67.33 -61.44 12.50
CA ILE A 237 -67.44 -62.83 12.03
C ILE A 237 -66.13 -63.61 12.28
N LYS A 238 -66.22 -64.76 12.95
CA LYS A 238 -65.13 -65.74 13.09
C LYS A 238 -65.44 -66.99 12.29
N ASN A 239 -64.61 -67.29 11.28
CA ASN A 239 -64.66 -68.59 10.63
C ASN A 239 -63.79 -69.59 11.41
N LEU A 240 -64.41 -70.64 11.95
CA LEU A 240 -63.75 -71.73 12.67
C LEU A 240 -63.21 -72.80 11.71
N GLY A 241 -63.51 -72.71 10.42
CA GLY A 241 -63.11 -73.68 9.41
C GLY A 241 -63.77 -75.04 9.60
N ASN A 242 -63.03 -76.09 9.25
CA ASN A 242 -63.48 -77.48 9.33
C ASN A 242 -63.49 -77.99 10.78
N GLN A 243 -64.61 -78.53 11.22
CA GLN A 243 -64.86 -78.94 12.61
C GLN A 243 -65.60 -80.28 12.68
N THR A 244 -65.24 -81.14 13.63
CA THR A 244 -65.96 -82.41 13.88
C THR A 244 -66.86 -82.32 15.12
N ALA A 245 -66.38 -81.68 16.18
CA ALA A 245 -67.11 -81.44 17.43
C ALA A 245 -66.80 -80.02 17.92
N PRO A 246 -67.31 -78.98 17.24
CA PRO A 246 -66.91 -77.61 17.49
C PRO A 246 -67.26 -77.20 18.92
N LYS A 247 -66.28 -76.61 19.61
CA LYS A 247 -66.49 -75.91 20.88
C LYS A 247 -66.25 -74.42 20.65
N ILE A 248 -67.34 -73.68 20.49
CA ILE A 248 -67.30 -72.28 20.08
C ILE A 248 -66.92 -71.40 21.28
N ASP A 249 -65.86 -70.61 21.15
CA ASP A 249 -65.53 -69.55 22.12
C ASP A 249 -66.30 -68.28 21.75
N LEU A 250 -67.39 -68.03 22.46
CA LEU A 250 -68.26 -66.90 22.16
C LEU A 250 -67.61 -65.55 22.45
N ARG A 251 -66.43 -65.47 23.07
CA ARG A 251 -65.73 -64.19 23.29
C ARG A 251 -65.11 -63.68 21.99
N GLN A 252 -64.81 -64.55 21.04
CA GLN A 252 -63.95 -64.23 19.89
C GLN A 252 -64.64 -63.49 18.73
N ALA A 253 -65.97 -63.57 18.62
CA ALA A 253 -66.75 -62.86 17.59
C ALA A 253 -68.24 -62.81 17.98
N GLN A 254 -69.04 -62.06 17.24
CA GLN A 254 -70.51 -62.09 17.38
C GLN A 254 -71.10 -63.21 16.53
N HIS A 255 -70.59 -63.39 15.32
CA HIS A 255 -71.02 -64.37 14.36
C HIS A 255 -69.94 -65.43 14.17
N PHE A 256 -70.35 -66.68 14.02
CA PHE A 256 -69.45 -67.80 13.81
C PHE A 256 -69.86 -68.54 12.54
N ILE A 257 -68.88 -68.92 11.74
CA ILE A 257 -69.08 -69.81 10.60
C ILE A 257 -68.23 -71.04 10.83
N LEU A 258 -68.79 -72.22 10.64
CA LEU A 258 -68.05 -73.48 10.74
C LEU A 258 -68.56 -74.48 9.72
N THR A 259 -67.73 -75.45 9.37
CA THR A 259 -68.09 -76.54 8.45
C THR A 259 -67.97 -77.87 9.17
N MET A 260 -69.07 -78.59 9.31
CA MET A 260 -69.06 -79.92 9.93
C MET A 260 -68.46 -80.95 8.98
N THR A 261 -67.37 -81.61 9.37
CA THR A 261 -66.69 -82.64 8.56
C THR A 261 -67.15 -84.06 8.87
N ALA A 262 -67.68 -84.32 10.07
CA ALA A 262 -68.29 -85.60 10.43
C ALA A 262 -69.36 -85.40 11.51
N LYS A 263 -70.10 -86.47 11.84
CA LYS A 263 -71.16 -86.45 12.86
C LYS A 263 -70.62 -86.04 14.22
N GLY A 264 -71.11 -84.94 14.78
CA GLY A 264 -70.71 -84.48 16.11
C GLY A 264 -71.59 -83.40 16.70
N ALA A 265 -71.41 -83.16 18.01
CA ALA A 265 -72.19 -82.19 18.75
C ALA A 265 -71.54 -80.81 18.75
N ILE A 266 -72.34 -79.76 18.64
CA ILE A 266 -71.90 -78.37 18.76
C ILE A 266 -72.00 -77.95 20.22
N GLY A 267 -70.91 -77.43 20.77
CA GLY A 267 -70.85 -76.95 22.14
C GLY A 267 -70.23 -75.56 22.24
N ILE A 268 -70.18 -75.05 23.46
CA ILE A 268 -69.50 -73.80 23.79
C ILE A 268 -68.22 -74.13 24.57
N ALA A 269 -67.09 -73.58 24.14
CA ALA A 269 -65.83 -73.63 24.88
C ALA A 269 -65.84 -72.62 26.02
N ASN A 270 -66.16 -71.37 25.71
CA ASN A 270 -66.20 -70.27 26.67
C ASN A 270 -67.43 -69.40 26.43
N TRP A 271 -68.16 -69.14 27.52
CA TRP A 271 -69.21 -68.15 27.53
C TRP A 271 -68.62 -66.75 27.48
N ALA A 272 -69.33 -65.81 26.85
CA ALA A 272 -68.87 -64.43 26.73
C ALA A 272 -69.41 -63.54 27.86
N SER A 273 -70.59 -62.97 27.68
CA SER A 273 -71.26 -62.08 28.61
C SER A 273 -72.77 -62.16 28.44
N ALA A 274 -73.53 -61.72 29.45
CA ALA A 274 -74.97 -61.63 29.37
C ALA A 274 -75.35 -60.56 28.33
N GLY A 275 -76.35 -60.85 27.49
CA GLY A 275 -76.77 -59.96 26.41
C GLY A 275 -76.03 -60.15 25.08
N LYS A 276 -74.95 -60.95 25.04
CA LYS A 276 -74.27 -61.25 23.77
C LYS A 276 -75.19 -62.04 22.84
N SER A 277 -75.27 -61.61 21.59
CA SER A 277 -76.01 -62.26 20.53
C SER A 277 -75.23 -62.31 19.23
N GLY A 278 -75.69 -63.18 18.33
CA GLY A 278 -75.23 -63.23 16.97
C GLY A 278 -75.71 -64.50 16.30
N THR A 279 -74.99 -64.94 15.29
CA THR A 279 -75.35 -66.14 14.52
C THR A 279 -74.25 -67.19 14.56
N ILE A 280 -74.66 -68.45 14.45
CA ILE A 280 -73.78 -69.58 14.17
C ILE A 280 -74.26 -70.16 12.86
N THR A 281 -73.50 -69.96 11.79
CA THR A 281 -73.75 -70.57 10.50
C THR A 281 -72.94 -71.86 10.41
N VAL A 282 -73.64 -72.97 10.19
CA VAL A 282 -73.08 -74.31 10.12
C VAL A 282 -73.27 -74.85 8.72
N ASN A 283 -72.17 -75.04 8.00
CA ASN A 283 -72.18 -75.80 6.75
C ASN A 283 -72.16 -77.30 7.07
N ASN A 284 -72.81 -78.11 6.23
CA ASN A 284 -73.02 -79.55 6.43
C ASN A 284 -73.75 -79.88 7.73
N ALA A 285 -74.81 -79.14 8.04
CA ALA A 285 -75.55 -79.25 9.27
C ALA A 285 -76.21 -80.63 9.49
N GLN A 286 -76.36 -81.46 8.46
CA GLN A 286 -76.77 -82.87 8.60
C GLN A 286 -75.85 -83.69 9.51
N ASN A 287 -74.63 -83.22 9.73
CA ASN A 287 -73.66 -83.84 10.62
C ASN A 287 -73.82 -83.38 12.10
N ILE A 288 -74.75 -82.49 12.42
CA ILE A 288 -75.02 -82.11 13.80
C ILE A 288 -75.77 -83.26 14.49
N THR A 289 -75.18 -83.83 15.53
CA THR A 289 -75.83 -84.88 16.33
C THR A 289 -76.56 -84.31 17.56
N ALA A 290 -76.07 -83.21 18.11
CA ALA A 290 -76.69 -82.52 19.24
C ALA A 290 -76.14 -81.10 19.40
N PHE A 291 -76.85 -80.26 20.15
CA PHE A 291 -76.29 -79.07 20.77
C PHE A 291 -76.06 -79.37 22.25
N SER A 292 -74.80 -79.36 22.67
CA SER A 292 -74.41 -79.61 24.06
C SER A 292 -74.83 -78.44 24.96
N ALA A 293 -74.99 -78.69 26.26
CA ALA A 293 -75.10 -77.61 27.24
C ALA A 293 -73.96 -76.60 27.02
N PRO A 294 -74.20 -75.27 27.07
CA PRO A 294 -75.36 -74.59 27.66
C PRO A 294 -76.49 -74.20 26.68
N PHE A 295 -76.51 -74.74 25.45
CA PHE A 295 -77.57 -74.39 24.49
C PHE A 295 -78.96 -74.87 24.93
N LYS A 296 -79.96 -73.98 24.81
CA LYS A 296 -81.36 -74.27 25.11
C LYS A 296 -82.28 -73.76 24.01
N PHE A 297 -82.81 -74.69 23.22
CA PHE A 297 -83.90 -74.38 22.30
C PHE A 297 -85.21 -74.15 23.08
N ARG A 298 -86.07 -73.28 22.56
CA ARG A 298 -87.46 -73.19 23.04
C ARG A 298 -88.25 -74.45 22.67
N VAL A 299 -88.02 -74.96 21.46
CA VAL A 299 -88.62 -76.16 20.90
C VAL A 299 -87.50 -76.98 20.25
N ALA A 300 -87.43 -78.28 20.57
CA ALA A 300 -86.41 -79.17 20.01
C ALA A 300 -86.39 -79.10 18.48
N GLN A 301 -85.19 -79.05 17.90
CA GLN A 301 -84.97 -78.94 16.46
C GLN A 301 -84.38 -80.24 15.92
N SER A 302 -84.78 -80.62 14.71
CA SER A 302 -84.30 -81.83 14.02
C SER A 302 -84.29 -81.60 12.49
N GLY A 303 -83.79 -82.58 11.74
CA GLY A 303 -83.77 -82.53 10.27
C GLY A 303 -82.83 -81.46 9.71
N PHE A 304 -81.67 -81.27 10.33
CA PHE A 304 -80.65 -80.34 9.84
C PHE A 304 -80.06 -80.85 8.51
N SER A 305 -79.83 -79.96 7.55
CA SER A 305 -79.23 -80.33 6.26
C SER A 305 -78.60 -79.12 5.58
N GLY A 306 -77.58 -79.33 4.74
CA GLY A 306 -76.97 -78.23 3.98
C GLY A 306 -76.32 -77.19 4.90
N THR A 307 -76.59 -75.90 4.65
CA THR A 307 -76.13 -74.79 5.50
C THR A 307 -77.28 -74.27 6.35
N GLU A 308 -77.12 -74.30 7.66
CA GLU A 308 -78.10 -73.82 8.63
C GLU A 308 -77.54 -72.64 9.39
N THR A 309 -78.38 -71.65 9.71
CA THR A 309 -77.99 -70.55 10.58
C THR A 309 -78.82 -70.60 11.87
N PHE A 310 -78.14 -70.37 12.98
CA PHE A 310 -78.74 -70.35 14.29
C PHE A 310 -78.48 -69.01 14.96
N ALA A 311 -79.54 -68.30 15.32
CA ALA A 311 -79.41 -67.11 16.16
C ALA A 311 -79.26 -67.56 17.62
N TYR A 312 -78.32 -66.95 18.34
CA TYR A 312 -78.12 -67.22 19.75
C TYR A 312 -78.19 -65.94 20.59
N PHE A 313 -78.59 -66.10 21.85
CA PHE A 313 -78.62 -65.04 22.85
C PHE A 313 -78.16 -65.59 24.20
N CYS A 314 -77.12 -65.00 24.75
CA CYS A 314 -76.51 -65.39 26.01
C CYS A 314 -77.28 -64.78 27.19
N ILE A 315 -78.00 -65.60 27.95
CA ILE A 315 -78.69 -65.16 29.17
C ILE A 315 -77.78 -65.33 30.39
N ALA A 316 -77.17 -66.51 30.54
CA ALA A 316 -76.22 -66.84 31.60
C ALA A 316 -75.22 -67.91 31.11
N SER A 317 -74.14 -68.18 31.86
CA SER A 317 -73.11 -69.14 31.48
C SER A 317 -73.63 -70.56 31.22
N ASN A 318 -74.71 -70.94 31.90
CA ASN A 318 -75.41 -72.22 31.75
C ASN A 318 -76.70 -72.13 30.91
N ASN A 319 -76.97 -70.98 30.28
CA ASN A 319 -78.22 -70.72 29.57
C ASN A 319 -78.00 -69.82 28.35
N ILE A 320 -77.85 -70.44 27.19
CA ILE A 320 -77.79 -69.76 25.89
C ILE A 320 -79.02 -70.15 25.10
N ARG A 321 -79.90 -69.20 24.84
CA ARG A 321 -81.05 -69.42 23.97
C ARG A 321 -80.55 -69.50 22.54
N ILE A 322 -80.98 -70.52 21.83
CA ILE A 322 -80.65 -70.72 20.43
C ILE A 322 -81.92 -71.04 19.66
N ILE A 323 -82.03 -70.51 18.44
CA ILE A 323 -83.13 -70.76 17.53
C ILE A 323 -82.57 -70.92 16.12
N ARG A 324 -83.16 -71.86 15.38
CA ARG A 324 -82.92 -72.02 13.94
C ARG A 324 -83.62 -70.86 13.22
N THR A 325 -82.88 -70.11 12.41
CA THR A 325 -83.40 -68.97 11.64
C THR A 325 -83.79 -69.39 10.24
#